data_AF-A0A6N0LUL1-F1
#
_entry.id   AF-A0A6N0LUL1-F1
#
_cell.length_a   1.000
_cell.length_b   1.000
_cell.length_c   1.000
_cell.angle_alpha   90.00
_cell.angle_beta   90.00
_cell.angle_gamma   90.00
#
_symmetry.space_group_name_H-M   'P 1'
#
loop_
_entity.id
_entity.type
_entity.pdbx_description
1 polymer ?
#
loop_
_entity_poly.entity_id
_entity_poly.type
_entity_poly.pdbx_seq_one_letter_code
_entity_poly.pdbx_strand_id
1 'polypeptide(L)'
;MQNRIKKFIDERGVSRYKFWQETKLGRDTAYRLCNDSSYIPTGNVLDKICATYKIQPGELLVWLPDEEPHPDAIAINQTPETDEPPKTSKRSRKQERAAGQLLLFRRRSA
;
A
#
# COMPACT_ATOMS: atom_id res chain seq x y z
N MET A 1 15.02 -13.24 8.49
CA MET A 1 15.34 -11.79 8.43
C MET A 1 14.41 -11.13 7.43
N GLN A 2 13.91 -9.93 7.72
CA GLN A 2 12.97 -9.19 6.87
C GLN A 2 13.37 -7.70 6.81
N ASN A 3 13.00 -7.03 5.72
CA ASN A 3 13.05 -5.58 5.64
C ASN A 3 11.80 -4.96 6.31
N ARG A 4 11.97 -3.74 6.83
CA ARG A 4 10.93 -2.95 7.49
C ARG A 4 10.64 -1.63 6.76
N ILE A 5 11.10 -1.49 5.52
CA ILE A 5 11.16 -0.18 4.82
C ILE A 5 9.76 0.42 4.68
N LYS A 6 8.76 -0.39 4.37
CA LYS A 6 7.36 0.04 4.31
C LYS A 6 6.90 0.68 5.63
N LYS A 7 7.13 -0.01 6.75
CA LYS A 7 6.76 0.49 8.08
C LYS A 7 7.49 1.79 8.41
N PHE A 8 8.79 1.84 8.10
CA PHE A 8 9.61 3.03 8.30
C PHE A 8 9.09 4.26 7.55
N ILE A 9 8.71 4.12 6.27
CA ILE A 9 8.18 5.26 5.50
C ILE A 9 6.76 5.65 5.95
N ASP A 10 5.94 4.67 6.34
CA ASP A 10 4.57 4.89 6.79
C ASP A 10 4.56 5.68 8.12
N GLU A 11 5.45 5.35 9.06
CA GLU A 11 5.63 6.08 10.34
C GLU A 11 6.06 7.53 10.14
N ARG A 12 6.74 7.84 9.03
CA ARG A 12 7.16 9.20 8.66
C ARG A 12 6.16 9.94 7.77
N GLY A 13 5.04 9.31 7.40
CA GLY A 13 4.08 9.87 6.45
C GLY A 13 4.64 10.07 5.04
N VAL A 14 5.67 9.30 4.66
CA VAL A 14 6.30 9.37 3.35
C VAL A 14 5.63 8.37 2.41
N SER A 15 5.11 8.86 1.28
CA SER A 15 4.56 7.98 0.27
C SER A 15 5.68 7.17 -0.43
N ARG A 16 5.36 5.97 -0.90
CA ARG A 16 6.29 5.13 -1.69
C ARG A 16 6.90 5.87 -2.89
N TYR A 17 6.09 6.73 -3.53
CA TYR A 17 6.54 7.57 -4.64
C TYR A 17 7.61 8.57 -4.18
N LYS A 18 7.37 9.26 -3.06
CA LYS A 18 8.34 10.21 -2.48
C LYS A 18 9.61 9.51 -2.04
N PHE A 19 9.49 8.34 -1.41
CA PHE A 19 10.63 7.48 -1.05
C PHE A 19 11.51 7.15 -2.26
N TRP A 20 10.89 6.73 -3.38
CA TRP A 20 11.61 6.47 -4.61
C TRP A 20 12.36 7.71 -5.14
N GLN A 21 11.70 8.86 -5.15
CA GLN A 21 12.28 10.12 -5.63
C GLN A 21 13.45 10.58 -4.75
N GLU A 22 13.32 10.54 -3.42
CA GLU A 22 14.33 11.00 -2.47
C GLU A 22 15.57 10.10 -2.47
N THR A 23 15.38 8.78 -2.50
CA THR A 23 16.49 7.80 -2.39
C THR A 23 17.25 7.61 -3.70
N LYS A 24 16.73 8.13 -4.83
CA LYS A 24 17.30 7.97 -6.18
C LYS A 24 17.62 6.51 -6.53
N LEU A 25 16.79 5.59 -6.06
CA LEU A 25 16.88 4.17 -6.39
C LEU A 25 16.22 3.90 -7.75
N GLY A 26 16.56 2.76 -8.35
CA GLY A 26 15.78 2.23 -9.47
C GLY A 26 14.33 2.05 -9.06
N ARG A 27 13.39 2.40 -9.93
CA ARG A 27 11.94 2.39 -9.64
C ARG A 27 11.51 1.01 -9.14
N ASP A 28 11.83 -0.04 -9.87
CA ASP A 28 11.45 -1.42 -9.50
C ASP A 28 12.01 -1.81 -8.13
N THR A 29 13.27 -1.44 -7.85
CA THR A 29 13.91 -1.69 -6.56
C THR A 29 13.17 -0.98 -5.42
N ALA A 30 12.84 0.31 -5.60
CA ALA A 30 12.16 1.09 -4.56
C ALA A 30 10.76 0.53 -4.25
N TYR A 31 10.00 0.17 -5.28
CA TYR A 31 8.67 -0.41 -5.10
C TYR A 31 8.75 -1.83 -4.52
N ARG A 32 9.73 -2.65 -4.94
CA ARG A 32 9.92 -4.00 -4.40
C ARG A 32 10.24 -3.98 -2.91
N LEU A 33 11.13 -3.07 -2.48
CA LEU A 33 11.45 -2.87 -1.06
C LEU A 33 10.23 -2.49 -0.20
N CYS A 34 9.25 -1.80 -0.77
CA CYS A 34 8.05 -1.41 -0.03
C CYS A 34 6.94 -2.47 -0.07
N ASN A 35 6.93 -3.34 -1.08
CA ASN A 35 5.84 -4.30 -1.30
C ASN A 35 6.16 -5.68 -0.73
N ASP A 36 7.44 -6.07 -0.70
CA ASP A 36 7.90 -7.38 -0.27
C ASP A 36 8.87 -7.22 0.90
N SER A 37 8.44 -7.65 2.11
CA SER A 37 9.26 -7.61 3.33
C SER A 37 10.38 -8.66 3.35
N SER A 38 10.30 -9.70 2.52
CA SER A 38 11.33 -10.72 2.40
C SER A 38 12.48 -10.29 1.50
N TYR A 39 12.29 -9.24 0.68
CA TYR A 39 13.31 -8.71 -0.20
C TYR A 39 14.35 -7.88 0.56
N ILE A 40 15.55 -8.43 0.78
CA ILE A 40 16.62 -7.74 1.50
C ILE A 40 17.41 -6.81 0.55
N PRO A 41 17.55 -5.51 0.86
CA PRO A 41 18.37 -4.61 0.06
C PRO A 41 19.85 -5.00 0.10
N THR A 42 20.56 -4.80 -1.02
CA THR A 42 22.02 -4.91 -1.07
C THR A 42 22.68 -3.75 -0.31
N GLY A 43 23.95 -3.90 0.07
CA GLY A 43 24.70 -2.88 0.83
C GLY A 43 24.62 -1.48 0.20
N ASN A 44 24.88 -1.35 -1.10
CA ASN A 44 24.80 -0.05 -1.81
C ASN A 44 23.39 0.58 -1.77
N VAL A 45 22.33 -0.24 -1.82
CA VAL A 45 20.95 0.26 -1.70
C VAL A 45 20.69 0.74 -0.28
N LEU A 46 21.13 -0.04 0.70
CA LEU A 46 21.00 0.29 2.12
C LEU A 46 21.75 1.59 2.46
N ASP A 47 22.97 1.75 1.96
CA ASP A 47 23.80 2.95 2.12
C ASP A 47 23.10 4.19 1.59
N LYS A 48 22.48 4.11 0.40
CA LYS A 48 21.72 5.23 -0.18
C LYS A 48 20.53 5.63 0.71
N ILE A 49 19.79 4.65 1.22
CA ILE A 49 18.63 4.91 2.08
C ILE A 49 19.11 5.53 3.40
N CYS A 50 20.14 4.96 4.03
CA CYS A 50 20.74 5.46 5.26
C CYS A 50 21.28 6.88 5.09
N ALA A 51 21.98 7.15 3.98
CA ALA A 51 22.51 8.48 3.67
C ALA A 51 21.41 9.52 3.41
N THR A 52 20.28 9.12 2.83
CA THR A 52 19.13 9.99 2.52
C THR A 52 18.38 10.38 3.79
N TYR A 53 18.03 9.40 4.63
CA TYR A 53 17.21 9.62 5.82
C TYR A 53 18.01 9.82 7.12
N LYS A 54 19.34 9.74 7.05
CA LYS A 54 20.29 9.86 8.18
C LYS A 54 19.95 8.91 9.32
N ILE A 55 19.77 7.64 8.96
CA ILE A 55 19.40 6.55 9.87
C ILE A 55 20.44 5.43 9.82
N GLN A 56 20.39 4.55 10.81
CA GLN A 56 21.21 3.35 10.84
C GLN A 56 20.53 2.17 10.14
N PRO A 57 21.29 1.23 9.55
CA PRO A 57 20.74 0.07 8.84
C PRO A 57 19.88 -0.83 9.74
N GLY A 58 20.16 -0.88 11.05
CA GLY A 58 19.39 -1.65 12.03
C GLY A 58 17.93 -1.19 12.17
N GLU A 59 17.60 0.04 11.79
CA GLU A 59 16.22 0.54 11.78
C GLU A 59 15.41 -0.07 10.62
N LEU A 60 16.09 -0.47 9.54
CA LEU A 60 15.46 -0.96 8.30
C LEU A 60 15.35 -2.48 8.24
N LEU A 61 16.08 -3.23 9.07
CA LEU A 61 16.17 -4.69 9.03
C LEU A 61 15.73 -5.31 10.36
N VAL A 62 14.93 -6.38 10.30
CA VAL A 62 14.49 -7.18 11.46
C VAL A 62 14.89 -8.62 11.30
N TRP A 63 15.33 -9.25 12.38
CA TRP A 63 15.30 -10.69 12.46
C TRP A 63 14.03 -11.11 13.20
N LEU A 64 13.22 -11.94 12.55
CA LEU A 64 12.07 -12.61 13.16
C LEU A 64 12.37 -14.11 13.12
N PRO A 65 12.09 -14.84 14.21
CA PRO A 65 12.15 -16.29 14.19
C PRO A 65 11.11 -16.83 13.21
N ASP A 66 11.41 -17.96 12.60
CA ASP A 66 10.41 -18.68 11.83
C ASP A 66 9.32 -19.16 12.81
N GLU A 67 8.06 -19.01 12.43
CA GLU A 67 6.95 -19.58 13.20
C GLU A 67 7.09 -21.10 13.12
N GLU A 68 7.74 -21.70 14.11
CA GLU A 68 7.68 -23.14 14.36
C GLU A 68 6.18 -23.47 14.51
N PRO A 69 5.61 -24.33 13.64
CA PRO A 69 4.22 -24.73 13.77
C PRO A 69 4.07 -25.43 15.11
N HIS A 70 3.51 -24.73 16.09
CA HIS A 70 3.29 -25.29 17.40
C HIS A 70 2.26 -26.43 17.23
N PRO A 71 2.60 -27.68 17.56
CA PRO A 71 1.73 -28.84 17.32
C PRO A 71 0.40 -28.78 18.08
N ASP A 72 0.25 -27.83 19.01
CA ASP A 72 -0.94 -27.65 19.83
C ASP A 72 -2.12 -27.01 19.06
N ALA A 73 -1.92 -26.54 17.82
CA ALA A 73 -3.01 -26.05 16.96
C ALA A 73 -3.75 -27.16 16.18
N ILE A 74 -3.46 -28.44 16.46
CA ILE A 74 -4.17 -29.59 15.87
C ILE A 74 -5.00 -30.30 16.94
N ALA A 75 -5.91 -29.57 17.60
CA ALA A 75 -7.02 -30.19 18.31
C ALA A 75 -8.21 -29.22 18.42
N ILE A 76 -9.34 -29.64 17.80
CA ILE A 76 -10.75 -29.22 18.02
C ILE A 76 -11.06 -27.76 17.61
N ASN A 77 -11.79 -27.51 16.52
CA ASN A 77 -13.25 -27.68 16.53
C ASN A 77 -13.87 -27.90 15.14
N GLN A 78 -14.80 -28.84 15.14
CA GLN A 78 -15.73 -29.22 14.09
C GLN A 78 -16.65 -28.05 13.71
N THR A 79 -16.91 -27.93 12.40
CA THR A 79 -18.06 -27.21 11.83
C THR A 79 -19.37 -27.80 12.38
N PRO A 80 -20.37 -26.96 12.66
CA PRO A 80 -21.64 -27.21 12.00
C PRO A 80 -22.20 -25.95 11.32
N GLU A 81 -22.79 -26.25 10.18
CA GLU A 81 -23.47 -25.41 9.22
C GLU A 81 -24.77 -24.86 9.80
N THR A 82 -25.15 -23.61 9.51
CA THR A 82 -26.56 -23.27 9.15
C THR A 82 -26.69 -21.84 8.56
N ASP A 83 -27.34 -21.80 7.40
CA ASP A 83 -28.13 -20.73 6.77
C ASP A 83 -27.50 -19.36 6.36
N GLU A 84 -27.15 -19.26 5.07
CA GLU A 84 -27.36 -18.06 4.23
C GLU A 84 -28.88 -17.87 3.94
N PRO A 85 -29.39 -16.70 3.47
CA PRO A 85 -29.10 -15.29 3.76
C PRO A 85 -30.42 -14.47 3.94
N PRO A 86 -30.38 -13.11 4.04
CA PRO A 86 -31.10 -12.39 2.98
C PRO A 86 -30.44 -11.10 2.47
N LYS A 87 -30.69 -10.88 1.17
CA LYS A 87 -30.40 -9.71 0.34
C LYS A 87 -31.21 -8.48 0.79
N THR A 88 -30.63 -7.28 0.63
CA THR A 88 -31.23 -5.98 0.19
C THR A 88 -30.29 -4.85 0.67
N SER A 89 -30.12 -3.70 0.03
CA SER A 89 -30.68 -3.08 -1.16
C SER A 89 -29.69 -2.00 -1.63
N LYS A 90 -29.64 -1.87 -2.95
CA LYS A 90 -29.17 -0.75 -3.76
C LYS A 90 -29.26 0.62 -3.07
N ARG A 91 -28.19 1.42 -3.15
CA ARG A 91 -28.34 2.88 -3.24
C ARG A 91 -27.38 3.46 -4.28
N SER A 92 -27.88 3.56 -5.51
CA SER A 92 -27.37 4.45 -6.54
C SER A 92 -27.51 5.91 -6.11
N ARG A 93 -26.46 6.71 -6.35
CA ARG A 93 -26.52 8.12 -6.80
C ARG A 93 -25.22 8.33 -7.59
N LYS A 94 -25.19 8.03 -8.89
CA LYS A 94 -25.66 8.86 -10.02
C LYS A 94 -25.26 10.33 -9.84
N GLN A 95 -24.10 10.69 -10.39
CA GLN A 95 -23.82 12.07 -10.78
C GLN A 95 -23.50 12.06 -12.27
N GLU A 96 -24.58 12.13 -13.05
CA GLU A 96 -24.54 12.36 -14.49
C GLU A 96 -25.25 13.68 -14.79
N ARG A 97 -24.74 14.32 -15.83
CA ARG A 97 -24.98 15.67 -16.32
C ARG A 97 -26.42 15.89 -16.80
N ALA A 98 -26.93 17.10 -16.61
CA ALA A 98 -27.87 17.77 -17.51
C ALA A 98 -27.70 19.29 -17.26
N ALA A 99 -27.13 20.06 -18.19
CA ALA A 99 -27.86 20.59 -19.34
C ALA A 99 -29.13 21.37 -18.91
N GLY A 100 -28.90 22.50 -18.23
CA GLY A 100 -29.87 23.59 -18.12
C GLY A 100 -29.85 24.41 -19.41
N GLN A 101 -30.83 24.12 -20.24
CA GLN A 101 -31.16 24.74 -21.50
C GLN A 101 -31.53 26.22 -21.29
N LEU A 102 -30.95 27.14 -22.07
CA LEU A 102 -31.73 28.29 -22.53
C LEU A 102 -31.33 28.65 -23.97
N LEU A 103 -32.38 28.85 -24.74
CA LEU A 103 -32.46 28.86 -26.18
C LEU A 103 -31.85 30.11 -26.82
N LEU A 104 -31.44 29.90 -28.08
CA LEU A 104 -31.35 30.83 -29.22
C LEU A 104 -31.77 32.28 -28.96
N PHE A 105 -30.92 33.22 -29.38
CA PHE A 105 -31.19 34.23 -30.44
C PHE A 105 -29.86 34.98 -30.68
N ARG A 106 -29.09 34.63 -31.72
CA ARG A 106 -29.08 35.24 -33.06
C ARG A 106 -28.65 36.73 -33.08
N ARG A 107 -27.45 36.93 -33.66
CA ARG A 107 -27.00 38.03 -34.56
C ARG A 107 -26.37 39.32 -34.01
N ARG A 108 -25.10 39.46 -34.43
CA ARG A 108 -24.47 40.53 -35.23
C ARG A 108 -23.62 41.60 -34.52
N SER A 109 -22.44 41.73 -35.11
CA SER A 109 -21.37 42.73 -34.98
C SER A 109 -21.82 44.18 -35.06
N ALA A 110 -21.07 45.04 -34.36
CA ALA A 110 -20.33 46.16 -34.93
C ALA A 110 -19.18 46.50 -33.99
#